data_AF-A0AAD8JMQ6-F1
#
_entry.id   AF-A0AAD8JMQ6-F1
#
_cell.length_a   1.000
_cell.length_b   1.000
_cell.length_c   1.000
_cell.angle_alpha   90.00
_cell.angle_beta   90.00
_cell.angle_gamma   90.00
#
_symmetry.space_group_name_H-M   'P 1'
#
loop_
_entity.id
_entity.type
_entity.pdbx_description
1 polymer ?
#
loop_
_entity_poly.entity_id
_entity_poly.type
_entity_poly.pdbx_seq_one_letter_code
_entity_poly.pdbx_strand_id
1 'polypeptide(L)'
;MRMFWPDGCAGVREIDRKSPGFWIKCIDEFLRYYSYDPRFATESEARASILAHMRDNLRRSIADDRERADSKITEAAGTTYADHRPLYMKPGVWSRLSEYWVSEEFKKYSTAGKKARQAVKLPHTSGARSFDLRRRV
;
A
#
# COMPACT_ATOMS: atom_id res chain seq x y z
N MET A 1 -14.09 -10.07 -12.54
CA MET A 1 -12.78 -10.76 -12.74
C MET A 1 -11.90 -10.31 -11.59
N ARG A 2 -11.31 -11.21 -10.78
CA ARG A 2 -10.49 -10.76 -9.63
C ARG A 2 -9.26 -10.01 -10.13
N MET A 3 -9.14 -8.74 -9.74
CA MET A 3 -7.98 -7.90 -10.04
C MET A 3 -6.84 -8.27 -9.09
N PHE A 4 -5.72 -8.72 -9.64
CA PHE A 4 -4.52 -9.05 -8.89
C PHE A 4 -3.45 -7.99 -9.09
N TRP A 5 -2.60 -7.83 -8.08
CA TRP A 5 -1.40 -7.03 -8.16
C TRP A 5 -0.58 -7.36 -9.44
N PRO A 6 -0.08 -6.36 -10.20
CA PRO A 6 0.71 -6.60 -11.42
C PRO A 6 2.06 -7.28 -11.15
N ASP A 7 2.34 -8.37 -11.85
CA ASP A 7 3.59 -9.12 -11.69
C ASP A 7 4.83 -8.24 -11.91
N GLY A 8 5.88 -8.47 -11.11
CA GLY A 8 7.12 -7.71 -11.19
C GLY A 8 7.06 -6.27 -10.69
N CYS A 9 6.01 -5.89 -9.95
CA CYS A 9 5.90 -4.58 -9.30
C CYS A 9 6.04 -4.69 -7.76
N ALA A 10 6.98 -3.97 -7.16
CA ALA A 10 7.22 -3.94 -5.70
C ALA A 10 6.47 -2.80 -4.97
N GLY A 11 5.75 -1.93 -5.70
CA GLY A 11 4.98 -0.85 -5.08
C GLY A 11 4.26 0.04 -6.08
N VAL A 12 3.53 1.03 -5.55
CA VAL A 12 2.72 1.97 -6.33
C VAL A 12 3.49 2.63 -7.48
N ARG A 13 4.74 3.06 -7.24
CA ARG A 13 5.57 3.69 -8.28
C ARG A 13 5.87 2.77 -9.46
N GLU A 14 6.16 1.49 -9.18
CA GLU A 14 6.41 0.52 -10.25
C GLU A 14 5.12 0.18 -11.01
N ILE A 15 3.99 0.10 -10.30
CA ILE A 15 2.66 -0.09 -10.92
C ILE A 15 2.34 1.08 -11.85
N ASP A 16 2.50 2.32 -11.39
CA ASP A 16 2.20 3.52 -12.19
C ASP A 16 3.03 3.53 -13.49
N ARG A 17 4.28 3.08 -13.43
CA ARG A 17 5.20 3.04 -14.58
C ARG A 17 4.94 1.85 -15.51
N LYS A 18 4.80 0.64 -14.96
CA LYS A 18 4.74 -0.62 -15.74
C LYS A 18 3.31 -1.03 -16.10
N SER A 19 2.31 -0.46 -15.45
CA SER A 19 0.90 -0.83 -15.61
C SER A 19 -0.02 0.40 -15.47
N PRO A 20 0.09 1.40 -16.36
CA PRO A 20 -0.60 2.69 -16.23
C PRO A 20 -2.14 2.60 -16.20
N GLY A 21 -2.74 1.49 -16.68
CA GLY A 21 -4.18 1.25 -16.62
C GLY A 21 -4.66 0.42 -15.43
N PHE A 22 -3.76 -0.05 -14.56
CA PHE A 22 -4.12 -0.96 -13.46
C PHE A 22 -5.14 -0.32 -12.51
N TRP A 23 -4.86 0.90 -12.06
CA TRP A 23 -5.70 1.58 -11.10
C TRP A 23 -7.09 1.91 -11.64
N ILE A 24 -7.18 2.27 -12.92
CA ILE A 24 -8.47 2.54 -13.58
C ILE A 24 -9.32 1.27 -13.55
N LYS A 25 -8.76 0.11 -13.93
CA LYS A 25 -9.46 -1.18 -13.87
C LYS A 25 -9.89 -1.56 -12.46
N CYS A 26 -9.06 -1.27 -11.45
CA CYS A 26 -9.43 -1.51 -10.05
C CYS A 26 -10.60 -0.64 -9.60
N ILE A 27 -10.61 0.64 -9.99
CA ILE A 27 -11.72 1.57 -9.73
C ILE A 27 -12.99 1.09 -10.45
N ASP A 28 -12.88 0.69 -11.71
CA ASP A 28 -14.03 0.16 -12.47
C ASP A 28 -14.61 -1.10 -11.82
N GLU A 29 -13.77 -2.04 -11.39
CA GLU A 29 -14.25 -3.24 -10.69
C GLU A 29 -14.85 -2.89 -9.32
N PHE A 30 -14.30 -1.92 -8.59
CA PHE A 30 -14.88 -1.44 -7.34
C PHE A 30 -16.28 -0.83 -7.55
N LEU A 31 -16.43 0.01 -8.57
CA LEU A 31 -17.69 0.68 -8.90
C LEU A 31 -18.76 -0.27 -9.45
N ARG A 32 -18.41 -1.50 -9.84
CA ARG A 32 -19.40 -2.55 -10.18
C ARG A 32 -20.18 -3.03 -8.96
N TYR A 33 -19.59 -3.01 -7.78
CA TYR A 33 -20.19 -3.56 -6.56
C TYR A 33 -20.54 -2.49 -5.52
N TYR A 34 -19.87 -1.34 -5.58
CA TYR A 34 -20.02 -0.28 -4.59
C TYR A 34 -20.32 1.06 -5.26
N SER A 35 -21.34 1.75 -4.77
CA SER A 35 -21.55 3.16 -5.08
C SER A 35 -20.52 4.00 -4.33
N TYR A 36 -20.02 5.06 -4.97
CA TYR A 36 -19.17 6.02 -4.29
C TYR A 36 -19.97 6.88 -3.31
N ASP A 37 -19.26 7.48 -2.35
CA ASP A 37 -19.87 8.28 -1.30
C ASP A 37 -20.66 9.47 -1.90
N PRO A 38 -21.94 9.65 -1.54
CA PRO A 38 -22.77 10.72 -2.08
C PRO A 38 -22.30 12.12 -1.67
N ARG A 39 -21.32 12.24 -0.76
CA ARG A 39 -20.70 13.52 -0.38
C ARG A 39 -19.82 14.12 -1.47
N PHE A 40 -19.39 13.33 -2.46
CA PHE A 40 -18.61 13.85 -3.59
C PHE A 40 -19.52 14.53 -4.61
N ALA A 41 -19.13 15.73 -5.06
CA ALA A 41 -19.93 16.52 -5.99
C ALA A 41 -19.84 15.99 -7.43
N THR A 42 -18.74 15.33 -7.77
CA THR A 42 -18.52 14.76 -9.10
C THR A 42 -17.97 13.33 -9.05
N GLU A 43 -18.23 12.55 -10.11
CA GLU A 43 -17.65 11.22 -10.26
C GLU A 43 -16.11 11.27 -10.29
N SER A 44 -15.53 12.33 -10.88
CA SER A 44 -14.07 12.53 -10.94
C SER A 44 -13.45 12.62 -9.54
N GLU A 45 -14.05 13.41 -8.64
CA GLU A 45 -13.60 13.53 -7.24
C GLU A 45 -13.70 12.20 -6.50
N ALA A 46 -14.81 11.48 -6.68
CA ALA A 46 -15.01 10.16 -6.10
C ALA A 46 -13.94 9.17 -6.56
N ARG A 47 -13.67 9.11 -7.87
CA ARG A 47 -12.64 8.22 -8.45
C ARG A 47 -11.24 8.58 -7.93
N ALA A 48 -10.92 9.86 -7.77
CA ALA A 48 -9.65 10.30 -7.17
C ALA A 48 -9.53 9.87 -5.70
N SER A 49 -10.63 9.95 -4.93
CA SER A 49 -10.66 9.48 -3.54
C SER A 49 -10.46 7.97 -3.44
N ILE A 50 -11.16 7.20 -4.27
CA ILE A 50 -11.03 5.73 -4.36
C ILE A 50 -9.59 5.36 -4.74
N LEU A 51 -8.99 6.05 -5.71
CA LEU A 51 -7.60 5.83 -6.12
C LEU A 51 -6.63 6.00 -4.94
N ALA A 52 -6.78 7.09 -4.19
CA ALA A 52 -5.94 7.36 -3.03
C ALA A 52 -6.11 6.26 -1.97
N HIS A 53 -7.35 5.88 -1.68
CA HIS A 53 -7.66 4.81 -0.74
C HIS A 53 -7.04 3.47 -1.15
N MET A 54 -7.19 3.08 -2.42
CA MET A 54 -6.60 1.85 -2.96
C MET A 54 -5.07 1.86 -2.85
N ARG A 55 -4.42 2.98 -3.18
CA ARG A 55 -2.96 3.12 -3.07
C ARG A 55 -2.46 3.02 -1.63
N ASP A 56 -3.19 3.62 -0.69
CA ASP A 56 -2.82 3.59 0.72
C ASP A 56 -3.06 2.22 1.35
N ASN A 57 -4.19 1.59 1.06
CA ASN A 57 -4.43 0.20 1.49
C ASN A 57 -3.36 -0.73 0.95
N LEU A 58 -2.99 -0.59 -0.34
CA LEU A 58 -1.95 -1.39 -0.94
C LEU A 58 -0.63 -1.29 -0.16
N ARG A 59 -0.20 -0.07 0.16
CA ARG A 59 1.02 0.17 0.95
C ARG A 59 0.96 -0.43 2.35
N ARG A 60 -0.19 -0.31 3.03
CA ARG A 60 -0.40 -0.86 4.37
C ARG A 60 -0.37 -2.38 4.36
N SER A 61 -1.12 -3.02 3.46
CA SER A 61 -1.18 -4.47 3.39
C SER A 61 0.19 -5.10 3.11
N ILE A 62 1.05 -4.48 2.28
CA ILE A 62 2.43 -4.94 2.08
C ILE A 62 3.26 -4.81 3.36
N ALA A 63 3.10 -3.71 4.09
CA ALA A 63 3.83 -3.51 5.33
C ALA A 63 3.42 -4.56 6.37
N ASP A 64 2.12 -4.82 6.50
CA ASP A 64 1.58 -5.85 7.40
C ASP A 64 2.06 -7.25 6.97
N ASP A 65 2.08 -7.56 5.67
CA ASP A 65 2.60 -8.82 5.15
C ASP A 65 4.07 -9.02 5.45
N ARG A 66 4.87 -7.95 5.29
CA ARG A 66 6.28 -7.97 5.61
C ARG A 66 6.50 -8.19 7.11
N GLU A 67 5.80 -7.44 7.95
CA GLU A 67 5.92 -7.57 9.42
C GLU A 67 5.54 -8.98 9.87
N ARG A 68 4.47 -9.55 9.32
CA ARG A 68 4.10 -10.96 9.56
C ARG A 68 5.19 -11.94 9.15
N ALA A 69 5.84 -11.73 8.01
CA ALA A 69 6.94 -12.58 7.57
C ALA A 69 8.19 -12.39 8.44
N ASP A 70 8.54 -11.15 8.80
CA ASP A 70 9.66 -10.82 9.70
C ASP A 70 9.51 -11.52 11.06
N SER A 71 8.30 -11.51 11.65
CA SER A 71 8.00 -12.22 12.89
C SER A 71 8.23 -13.72 12.76
N LYS A 72 7.70 -14.35 11.69
CA LYS A 72 7.86 -15.80 11.47
C LYS A 72 9.29 -16.22 11.20
N ILE A 73 10.07 -15.42 10.47
CA ILE A 73 11.49 -15.67 10.22
C ILE A 73 12.28 -15.61 11.54
N THR A 74 11.89 -14.70 12.43
CA THR A 74 12.51 -14.58 13.76
C THR A 74 12.17 -15.78 14.65
N GLU A 75 10.94 -16.29 14.58
CA GLU A 75 10.48 -17.45 15.36
C GLU A 75 10.99 -18.79 14.82
N ALA A 76 11.08 -18.94 13.50
CA ALA A 76 11.52 -20.16 12.81
C ALA A 76 12.85 -19.93 12.08
N ALA A 77 13.94 -20.16 12.82
CA ALA A 77 15.29 -20.03 12.30
C ALA A 77 15.49 -20.86 11.02
N GLY A 78 16.08 -20.25 9.99
CA GLY A 78 16.34 -20.89 8.70
C GLY A 78 15.25 -20.72 7.65
N THR A 79 14.16 -20.02 7.95
CA THR A 79 13.15 -19.63 6.94
C THR A 79 13.45 -18.26 6.33
N THR A 80 12.92 -18.02 5.13
CA THR A 80 13.08 -16.78 4.36
C THR A 80 11.72 -16.18 4.03
N TYR A 81 11.68 -14.99 3.44
CA TYR A 81 10.42 -14.41 2.98
C TYR A 81 9.66 -15.35 2.03
N ALA A 82 10.36 -16.10 1.18
CA ALA A 82 9.74 -16.99 0.19
C ALA A 82 8.79 -18.03 0.83
N ASP A 83 9.10 -18.48 2.04
CA ASP A 83 8.36 -19.51 2.78
C ASP A 83 7.05 -18.99 3.37
N HIS A 84 6.91 -17.66 3.50
CA HIS A 84 5.81 -17.02 4.22
C HIS A 84 4.82 -16.28 3.32
N ARG A 85 4.72 -16.68 2.04
CA ARG A 85 3.84 -16.06 1.05
C ARG A 85 2.35 -16.14 1.46
N PRO A 86 1.60 -15.02 1.45
CA PRO A 86 0.15 -15.04 1.61
C PRO A 86 -0.57 -15.72 0.44
N LEU A 87 -1.65 -16.47 0.73
CA LEU A 87 -2.43 -17.20 -0.30
C LEU A 87 -3.04 -16.30 -1.38
N TYR A 88 -3.41 -15.06 -1.03
CA TYR A 88 -4.01 -14.11 -1.95
C TYR A 88 -3.00 -13.46 -2.89
N MET A 89 -1.70 -13.59 -2.62
CA MET A 89 -0.65 -12.94 -3.39
C MET A 89 -0.03 -13.89 -4.41
N LYS A 90 0.11 -13.42 -5.66
CA LYS A 90 0.76 -14.18 -6.71
C LYS A 90 2.23 -14.47 -6.35
N PRO A 91 2.77 -15.66 -6.70
CA PRO A 91 4.18 -15.99 -6.47
C PRO A 91 5.16 -14.97 -7.02
N GLY A 92 4.95 -14.49 -8.26
CA GLY A 92 5.84 -13.52 -8.90
C GLY A 92 5.88 -12.15 -8.21
N VAL A 93 4.74 -11.70 -7.67
CA VAL A 93 4.65 -10.47 -6.87
C VAL A 93 5.41 -10.64 -5.55
N TRP A 94 5.20 -11.77 -4.87
CA TRP A 94 5.86 -12.03 -3.60
C TRP A 94 7.38 -12.19 -3.73
N SER A 95 7.86 -12.88 -4.77
CA SER A 95 9.30 -12.99 -5.08
C SER A 95 9.92 -11.61 -5.25
N ARG A 96 9.27 -10.74 -6.06
CA ARG A 96 9.75 -9.38 -6.30
C ARG A 96 9.77 -8.53 -5.03
N LEU A 97 8.77 -8.66 -4.17
CA LEU A 97 8.73 -7.98 -2.87
C LEU A 97 9.84 -8.47 -1.94
N SER A 98 10.05 -9.78 -1.89
CA SER A 98 11.11 -10.41 -1.10
C SER A 98 12.49 -9.91 -1.50
N GLU A 99 12.79 -9.90 -2.81
CA GLU A 99 14.01 -9.32 -3.37
C GLU A 99 14.15 -7.83 -3.02
N TYR A 100 13.06 -7.07 -3.13
CA TYR A 100 13.07 -5.65 -2.83
C TYR A 100 13.39 -5.40 -1.35
N TRP A 101 12.82 -6.15 -0.41
CA TRP A 101 13.06 -5.96 1.01
C TRP A 101 14.48 -6.30 1.46
N VAL A 102 15.15 -7.24 0.80
CA VAL A 102 16.56 -7.55 1.08
C VAL A 102 17.54 -6.64 0.34
N SER A 103 17.07 -5.83 -0.61
CA SER A 103 17.91 -4.91 -1.38
C SER A 103 18.54 -3.80 -0.53
N GLU A 104 19.74 -3.38 -0.91
CA GLU A 104 20.45 -2.28 -0.23
C GLU A 104 19.71 -0.94 -0.35
N GLU A 105 19.06 -0.70 -1.48
CA GLU A 105 18.22 0.49 -1.68
C GLU A 105 17.10 0.56 -0.63
N PHE A 106 16.39 -0.54 -0.44
CA PHE A 106 15.33 -0.60 0.56
C PHE A 106 15.85 -0.41 1.98
N LYS A 107 16.96 -1.08 2.35
CA LYS A 107 17.59 -0.90 3.66
C LYS A 107 17.97 0.55 3.89
N LYS A 108 18.52 1.24 2.88
CA LYS A 108 18.84 2.68 2.94
C LYS A 108 17.59 3.54 3.17
N TYR A 109 16.52 3.31 2.42
CA TYR A 109 15.28 4.08 2.59
C TYR A 109 14.59 3.79 3.93
N SER A 110 14.59 2.53 4.36
CA SER A 110 14.01 2.10 5.64
C SER A 110 14.77 2.72 6.82
N THR A 111 16.11 2.69 6.80
CA THR A 111 16.93 3.31 7.84
C THR A 111 16.78 4.83 7.87
N ALA A 112 16.75 5.48 6.71
CA ALA A 112 16.48 6.92 6.62
C ALA A 112 15.09 7.27 7.17
N GLY A 113 14.06 6.48 6.85
CA GLY A 113 12.70 6.67 7.36
C GLY A 113 12.61 6.50 8.88
N LYS A 114 13.29 5.49 9.45
CA LYS A 114 13.38 5.29 10.91
C LYS A 114 14.06 6.48 11.59
N LYS A 115 15.20 6.95 11.05
CA LYS A 115 15.93 8.13 11.57
C LYS A 115 15.06 9.39 11.50
N ALA A 116 14.36 9.61 10.38
CA ALA A 116 13.46 10.74 10.23
C ALA A 116 12.34 10.71 11.30
N ARG A 117 11.70 9.55 11.53
CA ARG A 117 10.68 9.39 12.58
C ARG A 117 11.21 9.65 13.99
N GLN A 118 12.44 9.24 14.29
CA GLN A 118 13.10 9.53 15.57
C GLN A 118 13.45 11.01 15.74
N ALA A 119 13.74 11.71 14.64
CA ALA A 119 14.06 13.14 14.64
C ALA A 119 12.80 14.03 14.77
N VAL A 120 11.60 13.49 14.53
CA VAL A 120 10.35 14.20 14.79
C VAL A 120 10.17 14.35 16.31
N LYS A 121 10.56 15.52 16.84
CA LYS A 121 10.28 15.91 18.23
C LYS A 121 8.76 16.12 18.38
N LEU A 122 8.12 15.22 19.12
CA LEU A 122 6.69 15.11 19.42
C LEU A 122 5.77 14.82 18.21
N PRO A 123 4.80 13.89 18.34
CA PRO A 123 3.70 13.80 17.40
C PRO A 123 2.97 15.13 17.48
N HIS A 124 2.86 15.85 16.36
CA HIS A 124 1.95 16.98 16.32
C HIS A 124 0.57 16.42 16.68
N THR A 125 0.02 16.82 17.82
CA THR A 125 -1.41 16.71 18.13
C THR A 125 -2.22 17.66 17.24
N SER A 126 -1.82 17.79 15.98
CA SER A 126 -2.75 18.10 14.90
C SER A 126 -3.55 16.83 14.65
N GLY A 127 -4.36 16.44 15.65
CA GLY A 127 -5.45 15.50 15.45
C GLY A 127 -6.17 15.95 14.20
N ALA A 128 -6.51 14.98 13.35
CA ALA A 128 -7.34 15.20 12.18
C ALA A 128 -8.41 16.24 12.53
N ARG A 129 -8.41 17.41 11.87
CA ARG A 129 -9.50 18.38 12.02
C ARG A 129 -10.80 17.59 11.93
N SER A 130 -11.64 17.69 12.96
CA SER A 130 -12.96 17.06 12.95
C SER A 130 -13.66 17.45 11.64
N PHE A 131 -14.38 16.49 11.05
CA PHE A 131 -15.01 16.64 9.74
C PHE A 131 -15.91 17.90 9.63
N ASP A 132 -16.39 18.42 10.76
CA ASP A 132 -17.22 19.63 10.85
C ASP A 132 -16.54 20.92 10.37
N LEU A 133 -15.21 21.03 10.48
CA LEU A 133 -14.50 22.27 10.12
C LEU A 133 -14.21 22.42 8.63
N ARG A 134 -14.49 21.40 7.79
CA ARG A 134 -14.34 21.52 6.32
C ARG A 134 -15.57 22.13 5.63
N ARG A 135 -16.67 22.33 6.36
CA ARG A 135 -17.96 22.81 5.83
C ARG A 135 -18.13 24.32 5.80
N ARG A 136 -17.08 25.09 6.14
CA ARG A 136 -17.09 26.56 6.11
C ARG A 136 -15.96 27.09 5.24
N VAL A 137 -16.08 26.93 3.92
CA VAL A 137 -15.63 27.91 2.91
C VAL A 137 -16.62 27.84 1.76
#